data_AF-A0A4S4LFF4-F1
#
_entry.id   AF-A0A4S4LFF4-F1
#
_cell.length_a   1.000
_cell.length_b   1.000
_cell.length_c   1.000
_cell.angle_alpha   90.00
_cell.angle_beta   90.00
_cell.angle_gamma   90.00
#
_symmetry.space_group_name_H-M   'P 1'
#
loop_
_entity.id
_entity.type
_entity.pdbx_description
1 polymer ?
#
loop_
_entity_poly.entity_id
_entity_poly.type
_entity_poly.pdbx_seq_one_letter_code
_entity_poly.pdbx_strand_id
1 'polypeptide(L)'
;MTLADVQTFCQLMTATATALNTPETELWEGLLDQWWRRFDNMYEPRIRKLSGMGIAALVSTGRPEVLERLHSEIFNLWMDVFSELKETLEKKQEESLNGETTILTLYWDQPPTSFYSGTEHTPEYERRKASFDNDPVRTTPFAGFIATRLQQAEIACGGTQVMQTQYLAKADPIVVKSIMDEISKK
;
A
#
# COMPACT_ATOMS: atom_id res chain seq x y z
N MET A 1 8.00 -6.78 -5.48
CA MET A 1 9.42 -6.39 -5.36
C MET A 1 9.59 -5.21 -4.42
N THR A 2 8.90 -4.07 -4.64
CA THR A 2 8.94 -2.90 -3.74
C THR A 2 8.65 -3.22 -2.26
N LEU A 3 7.70 -4.13 -1.99
CA LEU A 3 7.39 -4.56 -0.62
C LEU A 3 8.38 -5.55 0.00
N ALA A 4 9.02 -6.36 -0.84
CA ALA A 4 9.95 -7.39 -0.38
C ALA A 4 11.35 -6.79 -0.17
N ASP A 5 11.81 -5.99 -1.13
CA ASP A 5 13.06 -5.27 -1.08
C ASP A 5 12.99 -4.03 -2.00
N VAL A 6 12.81 -2.86 -1.39
CA VAL A 6 12.73 -1.59 -2.09
C VAL A 6 14.09 -1.12 -2.61
N GLN A 7 15.19 -1.52 -1.98
CA GLN A 7 16.53 -1.11 -2.39
C GLN A 7 16.93 -1.82 -3.69
N THR A 8 16.67 -3.12 -3.76
CA THR A 8 16.84 -3.88 -5.00
C THR A 8 15.97 -3.30 -6.12
N PHE A 9 14.73 -2.88 -5.82
CA PHE A 9 13.89 -2.19 -6.80
C PHE A 9 14.53 -0.90 -7.33
N CYS A 10 15.02 -0.03 -6.45
CA CYS A 10 15.71 1.20 -6.84
C CYS A 10 16.96 0.94 -7.70
N GLN A 11 17.75 -0.09 -7.37
CA GLN A 11 18.92 -0.48 -8.16
C GLN A 11 18.52 -0.92 -9.57
N LEU A 12 17.43 -1.67 -9.70
CA LEU A 12 16.91 -2.09 -11.01
C LEU A 12 16.36 -0.92 -11.82
N MET A 13 15.75 0.09 -11.18
CA MET A 13 15.34 1.32 -11.84
C MET A 13 16.56 2.07 -12.41
N THR A 14 17.62 2.26 -11.63
CA THR A 14 18.86 2.90 -12.09
C THR A 14 19.54 2.09 -13.22
N ALA A 15 19.58 0.76 -13.10
CA ALA A 15 20.14 -0.10 -14.15
C ALA A 15 19.33 -0.02 -15.45
N THR A 16 18.00 0.04 -15.35
CA THR A 16 17.10 0.17 -16.50
C THR A 16 17.26 1.52 -17.19
N ALA A 17 17.33 2.61 -16.43
CA ALA A 17 17.60 3.94 -16.96
C ALA A 17 18.92 4.00 -17.75
N THR A 18 19.96 3.35 -17.21
CA THR A 18 21.26 3.23 -17.88
C THR A 18 21.17 2.41 -19.16
N ALA A 19 20.50 1.26 -19.12
CA ALA A 19 20.38 0.35 -20.26
C ALA A 19 19.56 0.95 -21.42
N LEU A 20 18.53 1.74 -21.11
CA LEU A 20 17.68 2.40 -22.09
C LEU A 20 18.20 3.79 -22.52
N ASN A 21 19.28 4.26 -21.91
CA ASN A 21 19.84 5.60 -22.11
C ASN A 21 18.76 6.70 -21.92
N THR A 22 17.97 6.56 -20.86
CA THR A 22 16.87 7.47 -20.50
C THR A 22 17.14 8.08 -19.13
N PRO A 23 16.81 9.36 -18.88
CA PRO A 23 16.90 9.95 -17.55
C PRO A 23 16.11 9.13 -16.52
N GLU A 24 16.70 8.88 -15.35
CA GLU A 24 16.03 8.06 -14.31
C GLU A 24 14.72 8.70 -13.84
N THR A 25 14.67 10.03 -13.75
CA THR A 25 13.44 10.78 -13.43
C THR A 25 12.30 10.48 -14.41
N GLU A 26 12.56 10.41 -15.72
CA GLU A 26 11.53 10.08 -16.71
C GLU A 26 10.96 8.66 -16.48
N LEU A 27 11.82 7.71 -16.10
CA LEU A 27 11.40 6.35 -15.78
C LEU A 27 10.54 6.30 -14.50
N TRP A 28 10.88 7.10 -13.48
CA TRP A 28 10.09 7.20 -12.25
C TRP A 28 8.73 7.86 -12.48
N GLU A 29 8.69 8.98 -13.21
CA GLU A 29 7.44 9.65 -13.55
C GLU A 29 6.52 8.71 -14.34
N GLY A 30 7.07 7.98 -15.32
CA GLY A 30 6.32 7.00 -16.10
C GLY A 30 5.79 5.84 -15.23
N LEU A 31 6.59 5.34 -14.28
CA LEU A 31 6.16 4.31 -13.34
C LEU A 31 5.00 4.80 -12.46
N LEU A 32 5.15 5.98 -11.85
CA LEU A 32 4.16 6.55 -10.93
C LEU A 32 2.86 6.88 -11.66
N ASP A 33 2.93 7.41 -12.88
CA ASP A 33 1.78 7.64 -13.75
C ASP A 33 1.01 6.35 -14.03
N GLN A 34 1.71 5.27 -14.37
CA GLN A 34 1.06 3.99 -14.60
C GLN A 34 0.46 3.44 -13.31
N TRP A 35 1.14 3.62 -12.17
CA TRP A 35 0.62 3.17 -10.88
C TRP A 35 -0.71 3.83 -10.56
N TRP A 36 -0.78 5.16 -10.67
CA TRP A 36 -1.98 5.94 -10.40
C TRP A 36 -3.12 5.58 -11.37
N ARG A 37 -2.86 5.58 -12.68
CA ARG A 37 -3.85 5.23 -13.71
C ARG A 37 -4.45 3.84 -13.53
N ARG A 38 -3.70 2.90 -12.95
CA ARG A 38 -4.19 1.54 -12.73
C ARG A 38 -4.92 1.39 -11.41
N PHE A 39 -4.63 2.22 -10.41
CA PHE A 39 -5.27 2.15 -9.10
C PHE A 39 -6.79 2.27 -9.17
N ASP A 40 -7.30 3.24 -9.94
CA ASP A 40 -8.76 3.42 -10.14
C ASP A 40 -9.44 2.22 -10.79
N ASN A 41 -8.69 1.40 -11.53
CA ASN A 41 -9.18 0.20 -12.19
C ASN A 41 -9.07 -1.06 -11.31
N MET A 42 -8.50 -0.95 -10.11
CA MET A 42 -8.42 -2.08 -9.16
C MET A 42 -9.75 -2.19 -8.42
N TYR A 43 -10.45 -3.32 -8.59
CA TYR A 43 -11.72 -3.57 -7.91
C TYR A 43 -11.55 -4.25 -6.54
N GLU A 44 -10.48 -5.02 -6.35
CA GLU A 44 -10.31 -5.86 -5.16
C GLU A 44 -9.59 -5.10 -4.03
N PRO A 45 -10.18 -4.93 -2.84
CA PRO A 45 -9.57 -4.16 -1.74
C PRO A 45 -8.22 -4.71 -1.28
N ARG A 46 -8.00 -6.03 -1.36
CA ARG A 46 -6.69 -6.63 -1.08
C ARG A 46 -5.61 -6.11 -2.03
N ILE A 47 -5.90 -6.02 -3.33
CA ILE A 47 -4.97 -5.51 -4.34
C ILE A 47 -4.75 -4.01 -4.15
N ARG A 48 -5.79 -3.26 -3.79
CA ARG A 48 -5.69 -1.82 -3.48
C ARG A 48 -4.83 -1.57 -2.24
N LYS A 49 -5.02 -2.34 -1.17
CA LYS A 49 -4.15 -2.31 0.02
C LYS A 49 -2.69 -2.67 -0.34
N LEU A 50 -2.47 -3.74 -1.12
CA LEU A 50 -1.15 -4.11 -1.61
C LEU A 50 -0.50 -2.97 -2.38
N SER A 51 -1.26 -2.32 -3.26
CA SER A 51 -0.83 -1.16 -4.05
C SER A 51 -0.44 0.01 -3.14
N GLY A 52 -1.27 0.35 -2.16
CA GLY A 52 -0.98 1.40 -1.18
C GLY A 52 0.25 1.09 -0.31
N MET A 53 0.42 -0.16 0.12
CA MET A 53 1.62 -0.60 0.84
C MET A 53 2.86 -0.51 -0.07
N GLY A 54 2.73 -0.88 -1.35
CA GLY A 54 3.79 -0.78 -2.35
C GLY A 54 4.28 0.65 -2.55
N ILE A 55 3.36 1.61 -2.67
CA ILE A 55 3.73 3.02 -2.79
C ILE A 55 4.32 3.57 -1.49
N ALA A 56 3.85 3.12 -0.34
CA ALA A 56 4.45 3.49 0.94
C ALA A 56 5.88 2.98 1.11
N ALA A 57 6.18 1.78 0.59
CA ALA A 57 7.56 1.32 0.51
C ALA A 57 8.41 2.26 -0.37
N LEU A 58 7.89 2.73 -1.51
CA LEU A 58 8.60 3.72 -2.32
C LEU A 58 8.77 5.06 -1.60
N VAL A 59 7.76 5.55 -0.88
CA VAL A 59 7.85 6.78 -0.07
C VAL A 59 9.01 6.70 0.93
N SER A 60 9.21 5.53 1.57
CA SER A 60 10.29 5.34 2.55
C SER A 60 11.71 5.50 1.99
N THR A 61 11.87 5.49 0.67
CA THR A 61 13.17 5.72 0.03
C THR A 61 13.62 7.19 0.06
N GLY A 62 12.70 8.12 0.34
CA GLY A 62 12.98 9.55 0.31
C GLY A 62 13.24 10.11 -1.09
N ARG A 63 12.94 9.36 -2.17
CA ARG A 63 13.19 9.84 -3.54
C ARG A 63 12.31 11.05 -3.86
N PRO A 64 12.88 12.13 -4.43
CA PRO A 64 12.13 13.35 -4.72
C PRO A 64 10.89 13.12 -5.59
N GLU A 65 11.01 12.34 -6.67
CA GLU A 65 9.91 12.06 -7.61
C GLU A 65 8.71 11.42 -6.91
N VAL A 66 8.98 10.54 -5.93
CA VAL A 66 7.91 9.89 -5.15
C VAL A 66 7.34 10.85 -4.11
N LEU A 67 8.18 11.58 -3.39
CA LEU A 67 7.74 12.52 -2.35
C LEU A 67 7.02 13.75 -2.90
N GLU A 68 7.33 14.18 -4.12
CA GLU A 68 6.61 15.27 -4.78
C GLU A 68 5.13 14.93 -5.01
N ARG A 69 4.81 13.65 -5.22
CA ARG A 69 3.44 13.15 -5.38
C ARG A 69 2.73 12.82 -4.07
N LEU A 70 3.41 13.03 -2.94
CA LEU A 70 2.87 12.70 -1.62
C LEU A 70 1.55 13.44 -1.34
N HIS A 71 1.56 14.75 -1.59
CA HIS A 71 0.47 15.66 -1.27
C HIS A 71 -0.79 15.49 -2.13
N SER A 72 -0.66 14.89 -3.31
CA SER A 72 -1.74 14.73 -4.28
C SER A 72 -2.14 13.26 -4.37
N GLU A 73 -1.49 12.49 -5.23
CA GLU A 73 -1.88 11.14 -5.60
C GLU A 73 -1.78 10.16 -4.43
N ILE A 74 -0.68 10.20 -3.67
CA ILE A 74 -0.39 9.18 -2.66
C ILE A 74 -1.30 9.32 -1.43
N PHE A 75 -1.52 10.53 -0.92
CA PHE A 75 -2.44 10.72 0.20
C PHE A 75 -3.89 10.41 -0.18
N ASN A 76 -4.33 10.78 -1.38
CA ASN A 76 -5.66 10.40 -1.85
C ASN A 76 -5.80 8.88 -1.93
N LEU A 77 -4.80 8.19 -2.50
CA LEU A 77 -4.74 6.73 -2.54
C LEU A 77 -4.88 6.11 -1.15
N TRP A 78 -4.11 6.59 -0.18
CA TRP A 78 -4.15 6.07 1.17
C TRP A 78 -5.48 6.35 1.86
N MET A 79 -6.07 7.53 1.67
CA MET A 79 -7.40 7.85 2.21
C MET A 79 -8.48 6.92 1.66
N ASP A 80 -8.44 6.61 0.36
CA ASP A 80 -9.37 5.65 -0.24
C ASP A 80 -9.23 4.26 0.39
N VAL A 81 -7.99 3.77 0.52
CA VAL A 81 -7.72 2.47 1.16
C VAL A 81 -8.13 2.47 2.63
N PHE A 82 -7.89 3.54 3.39
CA PHE A 82 -8.32 3.65 4.78
C PHE A 82 -9.84 3.61 4.90
N SER A 83 -10.55 4.34 4.02
CA SER A 83 -12.01 4.38 4.00
C SER A 83 -12.59 2.99 3.69
N GLU A 84 -12.05 2.30 2.68
CA GLU A 84 -12.42 0.93 2.35
C GLU A 84 -12.20 -0.03 3.52
N LEU A 85 -11.05 0.05 4.18
CA LEU A 85 -10.74 -0.78 5.36
C LEU A 85 -11.65 -0.47 6.55
N LYS A 86 -12.07 0.78 6.73
CA LYS A 86 -13.00 1.16 7.79
C LYS A 86 -14.40 0.59 7.54
N GLU A 87 -14.95 0.79 6.34
CA GLU A 87 -16.25 0.22 5.95
C GLU A 87 -16.26 -1.31 6.11
N THR A 88 -15.14 -1.94 5.77
CA THR A 88 -14.91 -3.38 5.95
C THR A 88 -15.07 -3.83 7.40
N LEU A 89 -14.41 -3.10 8.32
CA LEU A 89 -14.40 -3.44 9.74
C LEU A 89 -15.76 -3.18 10.40
N GLU A 90 -16.43 -2.09 10.02
CA GLU A 90 -17.77 -1.74 10.50
C GLU A 90 -18.79 -2.82 10.09
N LYS A 91 -18.81 -3.23 8.81
CA LYS A 91 -19.67 -4.32 8.34
C LYS A 91 -19.44 -5.62 9.11
N LYS A 92 -18.16 -5.98 9.36
CA LYS A 92 -17.81 -7.19 10.13
C LYS A 92 -18.28 -7.10 11.59
N GLN A 93 -18.23 -5.93 12.21
CA GLN A 93 -18.72 -5.72 13.57
C GLN A 93 -20.25 -5.82 13.63
N GLU A 94 -20.96 -5.21 12.69
CA GLU A 94 -22.42 -5.27 12.59
C GLU A 94 -22.93 -6.71 12.38
N GLU A 95 -22.29 -7.48 11.49
CA GLU A 95 -22.61 -8.90 11.27
C GLU A 95 -22.36 -9.75 12.53
N SER A 96 -21.28 -9.46 13.27
CA SER A 96 -20.98 -10.16 14.52
C SER A 96 -21.99 -9.87 15.64
N LEU A 97 -22.62 -8.69 15.63
CA LEU A 97 -23.61 -8.27 16.64
C LEU A 97 -25.01 -8.80 16.33
N ASN A 98 -25.34 -8.95 15.05
CA ASN A 98 -26.69 -9.34 14.61
C ASN A 98 -26.92 -10.85 14.56
N GLY A 99 -25.89 -11.68 14.73
CA GLY A 99 -26.00 -13.15 14.77
C GLY A 99 -26.39 -13.80 13.43
N GLU A 100 -26.85 -13.00 12.46
CA GLU A 100 -26.99 -13.36 11.06
C GLU A 100 -25.64 -13.17 10.38
N THR A 101 -25.01 -14.26 9.96
CA THR A 101 -23.95 -14.21 8.96
C THR A 101 -24.59 -13.86 7.62
N THR A 102 -25.01 -12.60 7.44
CA THR A 102 -25.33 -12.11 6.10
C THR A 102 -24.11 -12.39 5.24
N ILE A 103 -24.36 -12.98 4.07
CA ILE A 103 -23.40 -13.66 3.19
C ILE A 103 -22.39 -12.67 2.55
N LEU A 104 -22.21 -11.47 3.10
CA LEU A 104 -21.13 -10.55 2.78
C LEU A 104 -19.88 -10.91 3.60
N THR A 105 -19.54 -12.20 3.69
CA THR A 105 -18.15 -12.63 3.87
C THR A 105 -17.32 -11.79 2.91
N LEU A 106 -16.50 -10.92 3.47
CA LEU A 106 -15.67 -9.99 2.72
C LEU A 106 -14.84 -10.82 1.75
N TYR A 107 -15.28 -10.90 0.49
CA TYR A 107 -14.82 -11.92 -0.47
C TYR A 107 -13.32 -11.82 -0.74
N TRP A 108 -12.72 -10.68 -0.38
CA TRP A 108 -11.30 -10.39 -0.46
C TRP A 108 -10.44 -10.96 0.69
N ASP A 109 -11.01 -11.39 1.84
CA ASP A 109 -10.25 -12.01 2.95
C ASP A 109 -10.33 -13.55 2.91
N GLN A 110 -10.97 -14.10 1.88
CA GLN A 110 -10.99 -15.53 1.60
C GLN A 110 -10.16 -15.85 0.37
N PRO A 111 -9.47 -17.00 0.34
CA PRO A 111 -8.80 -17.45 -0.86
C PRO A 111 -9.87 -17.78 -1.92
N PRO A 112 -9.64 -17.48 -3.21
CA PRO A 112 -10.57 -17.85 -4.26
C PRO A 112 -10.72 -19.37 -4.30
N THR A 113 -11.89 -19.88 -4.67
CA THR A 113 -12.21 -21.32 -4.65
C THR A 113 -11.22 -22.17 -5.45
N SER A 114 -10.61 -21.59 -6.48
CA SER A 114 -9.58 -22.23 -7.30
C SER A 114 -8.20 -22.34 -6.62
N PHE A 115 -7.93 -21.57 -5.57
CA PHE A 115 -6.61 -21.47 -4.94
C PHE A 115 -6.15 -22.80 -4.33
N TYR A 116 -7.06 -23.58 -3.76
CA TYR A 116 -6.77 -24.89 -3.17
C TYR A 116 -7.15 -26.08 -4.06
N SER A 117 -7.86 -25.82 -5.16
CA SER A 117 -8.43 -26.87 -6.01
C SER A 117 -7.37 -27.85 -6.51
N GLY A 118 -7.60 -29.15 -6.28
CA GLY A 118 -6.74 -30.24 -6.73
C GLY A 118 -5.48 -30.42 -5.87
N THR A 119 -5.39 -29.75 -4.72
CA THR A 119 -4.27 -29.89 -3.78
C THR A 119 -4.69 -30.45 -2.43
N GLU A 120 -5.99 -30.68 -2.22
CA GLU A 120 -6.55 -31.16 -0.97
C GLU A 120 -5.84 -32.42 -0.49
N HIS A 121 -5.51 -32.47 0.80
CA HIS A 121 -4.76 -33.57 1.45
C HIS A 121 -3.33 -33.79 0.94
N THR A 122 -2.73 -32.80 0.27
CA THR A 122 -1.30 -32.84 -0.12
C THR A 122 -0.47 -31.82 0.66
N PRO A 123 0.86 -31.99 0.75
CA PRO A 123 1.75 -30.95 1.31
C PRO A 123 1.66 -29.60 0.57
N GLU A 124 1.24 -29.61 -0.70
CA GLU A 124 1.05 -28.38 -1.47
C GLU A 124 -0.13 -27.55 -0.92
N TYR A 125 -1.19 -28.19 -0.41
CA TYR A 125 -2.28 -27.47 0.26
C TYR A 125 -1.77 -26.74 1.50
N GLU A 126 -0.97 -27.40 2.33
CA GLU A 126 -0.39 -26.80 3.53
C GLU A 126 0.52 -25.63 3.16
N ARG A 127 1.33 -25.76 2.11
CA ARG A 127 2.18 -24.67 1.61
C ARG A 127 1.37 -23.46 1.12
N ARG A 128 0.31 -23.70 0.34
CA ARG A 128 -0.58 -22.64 -0.15
C ARG A 128 -1.32 -21.95 0.98
N LYS A 129 -1.84 -22.74 1.93
CA LYS A 129 -2.50 -22.23 3.12
C LYS A 129 -1.55 -21.38 3.96
N ALA A 130 -0.33 -21.86 4.21
CA ALA A 130 0.69 -21.09 4.92
C ALA A 130 1.05 -19.79 4.19
N SER A 131 1.16 -19.82 2.85
CA SER A 131 1.41 -18.62 2.06
C SER A 131 0.28 -17.60 2.17
N PHE A 132 -0.97 -18.04 2.15
CA PHE A 132 -2.15 -17.19 2.28
C PHE A 132 -2.29 -16.62 3.70
N ASP A 133 -2.09 -17.47 4.70
CA ASP A 133 -2.24 -17.10 6.11
C ASP A 133 -1.18 -16.08 6.55
N ASN A 134 0.04 -16.18 6.00
CA ASN A 134 1.16 -15.31 6.32
C ASN A 134 1.36 -14.15 5.33
N ASP A 135 0.42 -13.91 4.41
CA ASP A 135 0.52 -12.80 3.47
C ASP A 135 0.60 -11.45 4.24
N PRO A 136 1.66 -10.63 4.04
CA PRO A 136 1.81 -9.34 4.70
C PRO A 136 0.64 -8.39 4.44
N VAL A 137 0.01 -8.45 3.27
CA VAL A 137 -1.16 -7.61 2.93
C VAL A 137 -2.33 -7.93 3.87
N ARG A 138 -2.43 -9.17 4.33
CA ARG A 138 -3.50 -9.61 5.23
C ARG A 138 -3.13 -9.38 6.69
N THR A 139 -1.91 -9.73 7.08
CA THR A 139 -1.45 -9.76 8.47
C THR A 139 -0.96 -8.42 8.99
N THR A 140 -0.50 -7.52 8.12
CA THR A 140 0.06 -6.23 8.54
C THR A 140 -1.05 -5.16 8.64
N PRO A 141 -1.19 -4.47 9.77
CA PRO A 141 -2.06 -3.30 9.88
C PRO A 141 -1.60 -2.19 8.93
N PHE A 142 -2.50 -1.71 8.08
CA PHE A 142 -2.15 -0.71 7.06
C PHE A 142 -1.65 0.59 7.70
N ALA A 143 -2.37 1.11 8.68
CA ALA A 143 -2.04 2.35 9.40
C ALA A 143 -0.62 2.33 10.00
N GLY A 144 -0.29 1.27 10.74
CA GLY A 144 1.03 1.10 11.34
C GLY A 144 2.16 0.95 10.30
N PHE A 145 1.85 0.29 9.17
CA PHE A 145 2.79 0.21 8.06
C PHE A 145 3.07 1.59 7.45
N ILE A 146 2.03 2.37 7.13
CA ILE A 146 2.18 3.73 6.60
C ILE A 146 2.96 4.62 7.58
N ALA A 147 2.65 4.58 8.87
CA ALA A 147 3.36 5.34 9.91
C ALA A 147 4.87 5.07 9.87
N THR A 148 5.25 3.79 9.84
CA THR A 148 6.64 3.37 9.80
C THR A 148 7.34 3.87 8.53
N ARG A 149 6.66 3.81 7.38
CA ARG A 149 7.22 4.25 6.10
C ARG A 149 7.37 5.76 6.00
N LEU A 150 6.43 6.53 6.56
CA LEU A 150 6.55 7.99 6.65
C LEU A 150 7.72 8.41 7.54
N GLN A 151 7.91 7.73 8.69
CA GLN A 151 9.06 7.99 9.55
C GLN A 151 10.39 7.70 8.83
N GLN A 152 10.46 6.62 8.07
CA GLN A 152 11.64 6.30 7.26
C GLN A 152 11.88 7.34 6.16
N ALA A 153 10.81 7.79 5.49
CA ALA A 153 10.89 8.83 4.46
C ALA A 153 11.42 10.15 5.02
N GLU A 154 10.96 10.54 6.22
CA GLU A 154 11.41 11.73 6.91
C GLU A 154 12.92 11.69 7.19
N ILE A 155 13.44 10.54 7.63
CA ILE A 155 14.89 10.36 7.84
C ILE A 155 15.62 10.42 6.48
N ALA A 156 15.09 9.75 5.46
CA ALA A 156 15.72 9.63 4.15
C ALA A 156 15.79 10.97 3.38
N CYS A 157 14.81 11.86 3.54
CA CYS A 157 14.78 13.15 2.85
C CYS A 157 15.55 14.28 3.55
N GLY A 158 16.21 13.99 4.69
CA GLY A 158 17.01 14.99 5.42
C GLY A 158 16.32 15.57 6.66
N GLY A 159 15.27 14.93 7.17
CA GLY A 159 14.64 15.22 8.46
C GLY A 159 13.30 15.93 8.36
N THR A 160 12.64 16.10 9.52
CA THR A 160 11.29 16.67 9.66
C THR A 160 11.13 18.00 8.95
N GLN A 161 12.12 18.89 9.06
CA GLN A 161 12.03 20.23 8.48
C GLN A 161 11.92 20.19 6.95
N VAL A 162 12.68 19.30 6.30
CA VAL A 162 12.66 19.14 4.83
C VAL A 162 11.32 18.54 4.42
N MET A 163 10.89 17.46 5.09
CA MET A 163 9.59 16.82 4.87
C MET A 163 8.43 17.81 4.93
N GLN A 164 8.41 18.64 5.98
CA GLN A 164 7.38 19.63 6.20
C GLN A 164 7.41 20.75 5.16
N THR A 165 8.56 21.36 4.92
CA THR A 165 8.67 22.56 4.08
C THR A 165 8.60 22.28 2.58
N GLN A 166 9.17 21.17 2.12
CA GLN A 166 9.30 20.89 0.68
C GLN A 166 8.15 20.04 0.13
N TYR A 167 7.60 19.14 0.94
CA TYR A 167 6.60 18.17 0.49
C TYR A 167 5.23 18.41 1.13
N LEU A 168 5.14 18.46 2.47
CA LEU A 168 3.85 18.57 3.15
C LEU A 168 3.23 19.98 3.11
N ALA A 169 4.03 21.04 2.96
CA ALA A 169 3.53 22.41 2.83
C ALA A 169 2.64 22.61 1.59
N LYS A 170 2.76 21.73 0.59
CA LYS A 170 1.94 21.72 -0.63
C LYS A 170 0.61 20.98 -0.44
N ALA A 171 0.48 20.20 0.64
CA ALA A 171 -0.69 19.37 0.90
C ALA A 171 -1.81 20.16 1.57
N ASP A 172 -3.05 19.71 1.32
CA ASP A 172 -4.20 20.20 2.07
C ASP A 172 -4.03 19.82 3.56
N PRO A 173 -4.03 20.80 4.49
CA PRO A 173 -3.88 20.54 5.92
C PRO A 173 -4.92 19.56 6.48
N ILE A 174 -6.12 19.51 5.89
CA ILE A 174 -7.19 18.59 6.30
C ILE A 174 -6.83 17.16 5.93
N VAL A 175 -6.31 16.93 4.72
CA VAL A 175 -5.88 15.61 4.26
C VAL A 175 -4.70 15.13 5.10
N VAL A 176 -3.69 15.97 5.33
CA VAL A 176 -2.54 15.64 6.19
C VAL A 176 -3.03 15.25 7.58
N LYS A 177 -3.90 16.06 8.18
CA LYS A 177 -4.45 15.77 9.51
C LYS A 177 -5.21 14.45 9.51
N SER A 178 -6.02 14.17 8.50
CA SER A 178 -6.82 12.93 8.42
C SER A 178 -5.92 11.70 8.35
N ILE A 179 -4.86 11.74 7.53
CA ILE A 179 -3.85 10.68 7.47
C ILE A 179 -3.15 10.52 8.82
N MET A 180 -2.72 11.63 9.44
CA MET A 180 -2.02 11.60 10.74
C MET A 180 -2.89 11.07 11.87
N ASP A 181 -4.17 11.42 11.87
CA ASP A 181 -5.16 10.90 12.82
C ASP A 181 -5.36 9.40 12.62
N GLU A 182 -5.45 8.93 11.36
CA GLU A 182 -5.62 7.51 11.04
C GLU A 182 -4.41 6.65 11.45
N ILE A 183 -3.19 7.14 11.20
CA ILE A 183 -1.97 6.41 11.60
C ILE A 183 -1.69 6.46 13.11
N SER A 184 -2.28 7.41 13.84
CA SER A 184 -2.12 7.55 15.28
C SER A 184 -3.12 6.71 16.09
N LYS A 185 -4.18 6.20 15.45
CA LYS A 185 -5.12 5.27 16.09
C LYS A 185 -4.40 3.96 16.40
N LYS A 186 -4.31 3.64 17.69
CA LYS A 186 -3.80 2.36 18.19
C LYS A 186 -4.88 1.29 18.17
#